data_AF-A0A367EZI4-F1
#
_entry.id   AF-A0A367EZI4-F1
#
_cell.length_a   1.000
_cell.length_b   1.000
_cell.length_c   1.000
_cell.angle_alpha   90.00
_cell.angle_beta   90.00
_cell.angle_gamma   90.00
#
_symmetry.space_group_name_H-M   'P 1'
#
loop_
_entity.id
_entity.type
_entity.pdbx_description
1 polymer ?
#
loop_
_entity_poly.entity_id
_entity_poly.type
_entity_poly.pdbx_seq_one_letter_code
_entity_poly.pdbx_strand_id
1 'polypeptide(L)' 'MHCYDCFKEGTENTAVAVCVDCGAGVCTRHLHDEPEPVRRSSATGRVWSPHDARRMVCLVCHESLRQNRH' A
#
# COMPACT_ATOMS: atom_id res chain seq x y z
N MET A 1 -3.71 -11.29 -11.68
CA MET A 1 -4.67 -10.18 -11.46
C MET A 1 -4.18 -8.95 -12.22
N HIS A 2 -5.08 -8.13 -12.76
CA HIS A 2 -4.73 -6.94 -13.54
C HIS A 2 -4.67 -5.69 -12.67
N CYS A 3 -3.88 -4.71 -13.09
CA CYS A 3 -3.87 -3.40 -12.46
C CYS A 3 -5.17 -2.65 -12.72
N TYR A 4 -5.85 -2.26 -11.64
CA TYR A 4 -7.12 -1.54 -11.71
C TYR A 4 -6.96 -0.19 -12.42
N ASP A 5 -5.92 0.57 -12.09
CA ASP A 5 -5.71 1.90 -12.67
C ASP A 5 -5.32 1.82 -14.17
N CYS A 6 -4.51 0.85 -14.57
CA CYS A 6 -4.26 0.57 -15.99
C CYS A 6 -5.57 0.30 -16.74
N PHE A 7 -6.44 -0.55 -16.18
CA PHE A 7 -7.74 -0.84 -16.76
C PHE A 7 -8.61 0.43 -16.90
N LYS A 8 -8.59 1.32 -15.89
CA LYS A 8 -9.29 2.63 -15.94
C LYS A 8 -8.73 3.56 -17.03
N GLU A 9 -7.44 3.46 -17.32
CA GLU A 9 -6.77 4.21 -18.40
C GLU A 9 -6.95 3.55 -19.77
N GLY A 10 -7.64 2.41 -19.88
CA GLY A 10 -7.81 1.67 -21.14
C GLY A 10 -6.57 0.88 -21.57
N THR A 11 -5.64 0.64 -20.65
CA THR A 11 -4.44 -0.17 -20.86
C THR A 11 -4.52 -1.47 -20.05
N GLU A 12 -3.64 -2.42 -20.36
CA GLU A 12 -3.57 -3.67 -19.61
C GLU A 12 -2.17 -3.89 -19.07
N ASN A 13 -2.07 -4.11 -17.76
CA ASN A 13 -0.81 -4.45 -17.10
C ASN A 13 -1.09 -5.39 -15.92
N THR A 14 -0.10 -6.21 -15.59
CA THR A 14 -0.17 -7.16 -14.47
C THR A 14 0.01 -6.43 -13.16
N ALA A 15 -0.89 -6.67 -12.20
CA ALA A 15 -0.72 -6.18 -10.84
C ALA A 15 0.31 -7.04 -10.10
N VAL A 16 1.21 -6.37 -9.39
CA VAL A 16 2.31 -6.97 -8.60
C VAL A 16 2.05 -6.90 -7.10
N ALA A 17 1.06 -6.12 -6.68
CA ALA A 17 0.65 -5.96 -5.29
C ALA A 17 -0.84 -5.62 -5.18
N VAL A 18 -1.36 -5.69 -3.96
CA VAL A 18 -2.71 -5.27 -3.58
C VAL A 18 -2.59 -4.10 -2.61
N CYS A 19 -3.31 -3.01 -2.89
CA CYS A 19 -3.40 -1.87 -1.99
C CYS A 19 -4.02 -2.31 -0.65
N VAL A 20 -3.30 -2.12 0.45
CA VAL A 20 -3.79 -2.53 1.79
C VAL A 20 -5.01 -1.72 2.27
N ASP A 21 -5.25 -0.54 1.70
CA ASP A 21 -6.35 0.35 2.12
C ASP A 21 -7.65 0.11 1.33
N CYS A 22 -7.57 -0.07 0.01
CA CYS A 22 -8.75 -0.17 -0.85
C CYS A 22 -8.88 -1.52 -1.59
N GLY A 23 -7.89 -2.40 -1.51
CA GLY A 23 -7.91 -3.72 -2.15
C GLY A 23 -7.64 -3.72 -3.66
N ALA A 24 -7.34 -2.57 -4.28
CA ALA A 24 -7.03 -2.51 -5.71
C ALA A 24 -5.73 -3.27 -6.03
N GLY A 25 -5.76 -4.08 -7.09
CA GLY A 25 -4.54 -4.62 -7.70
C GLY A 25 -3.78 -3.51 -8.43
N VAL A 26 -2.50 -3.34 -8.16
CA VAL A 26 -1.67 -2.28 -8.76
C VAL A 26 -0.38 -2.81 -9.39
N CYS A 27 -0.02 -2.26 -10.55
CA CYS A 27 1.28 -2.51 -11.19
C CYS A 27 2.35 -1.61 -10.57
N THR A 28 3.62 -1.81 -10.93
CA THR A 28 4.75 -1.01 -10.42
C THR A 28 4.60 0.49 -10.66
N ARG A 29 3.90 0.92 -11.73
CA ARG A 29 3.63 2.34 -12.01
C ARG A 29 2.58 2.96 -11.09
N HIS A 30 1.60 2.17 -10.66
CA HIS A 30 0.46 2.64 -9.86
C HIS A 30 0.59 2.28 -8.37
N LEU A 31 1.73 1.73 -8.00
CA LEU A 31 2.06 1.32 -6.64
C LEU A 31 2.97 2.37 -6.00
N HIS A 32 2.68 2.67 -4.74
CA HIS A 32 3.58 3.34 -3.82
C HIS A 32 3.94 2.39 -2.69
N ASP A 33 5.23 2.15 -2.48
CA ASP A 33 5.73 1.38 -1.34
C ASP A 33 6.45 2.31 -0.35
N GLU A 34 6.01 2.28 0.91
CA GLU A 34 6.66 2.97 2.01
C GLU A 34 7.04 1.97 3.10
N PRO A 35 8.20 2.15 3.76
CA PRO A 35 8.47 1.44 5.01
C PRO A 35 7.48 1.92 6.08
N GLU A 36 6.74 0.99 6.68
CA GLU A 36 5.85 1.24 7.81
C GLU A 36 6.34 0.49 9.07
N PRO A 37 6.49 1.19 10.19
CA PRO A 37 6.95 0.56 11.42
C PRO A 37 5.89 -0.42 11.94
N VAL A 38 6.26 -1.70 12.03
CA VAL A 38 5.32 -2.74 12.46
C VAL A 38 5.11 -2.66 13.96
N ARG A 39 3.90 -2.27 14.38
CA ARG A 39 3.45 -2.41 15.76
C ARG A 39 2.98 -3.83 15.98
N ARG A 40 3.74 -4.62 16.74
CA ARG A 40 3.27 -5.92 17.21
C ARG A 40 2.70 -5.76 18.62
N SER A 41 1.47 -6.22 18.82
CA SER A 41 0.96 -6.48 20.16
C SER A 41 1.61 -7.77 20.68
N SER A 42 2.32 -7.67 21.80
CA SER A 42 2.77 -8.84 22.55
C SER A 42 1.95 -8.96 23.83
N ALA A 43 1.90 -10.15 24.43
CA ALA A 43 1.17 -10.41 25.67
C ALA A 43 1.62 -9.49 26.83
N THR A 44 2.81 -8.90 26.76
CA THR A 44 3.41 -8.01 27.78
C THR A 44 3.46 -6.53 27.38
N GLY A 45 2.89 -6.14 26.24
CA GLY A 45 2.84 -4.74 25.80
C GLY A 45 3.05 -4.54 24.29
N ARG A 46 3.05 -3.27 23.84
CA ARG A 46 3.37 -2.92 22.45
C ARG A 46 4.87 -2.98 22.25
N VAL A 47 5.32 -3.86 21.34
CA VAL A 47 6.73 -3.95 20.94
C VAL A 47 6.83 -3.52 19.48
N TRP A 48 7.73 -2.58 19.22
CA TRP A 48 8.09 -2.21 17.86
C TRP A 48 8.97 -3.30 17.25
N SER A 49 8.67 -3.73 16.03
CA SER A 49 9.57 -4.60 15.27
C SER A 49 10.89 -3.89 15.01
N PRO A 50 12.05 -4.58 15.06
CA PRO A 50 13.34 -4.01 14.68
C PRO A 50 13.45 -3.71 13.18
N HIS A 51 12.51 -4.22 12.36
CA HIS A 51 12.43 -3.95 10.92
C HIS A 51 11.05 -3.40 10.55
N ASP A 52 11.05 -2.35 9.73
CA ASP A 52 9.86 -1.82 9.07
C ASP A 52 9.31 -2.86 8.08
N ALA A 53 7.99 -3.01 8.02
CA ALA A 53 7.35 -3.76 6.95
C ALA A 53 7.16 -2.85 5.74
N ARG A 54 6.91 -3.48 4.59
CA ARG A 54 6.46 -2.75 3.41
C ARG A 54 4.96 -2.50 3.53
N ARG A 55 4.56 -1.24 3.42
CA ARG A 55 3.18 -0.83 3.22
C ARG A 55 2.99 -0.53 1.74
N MET A 56 2.14 -1.32 1.09
CA MET A 56 1.89 -1.25 -0.35
C MET A 56 0.52 -0.59 -0.57
N VAL A 57 0.49 0.59 -1.19
CA VAL A 57 -0.76 1.32 -1.46
C VAL A 57 -0.82 1.82 -2.90
N CYS A 58 -2.03 2.00 -3.44
CA CYS A 58 -2.19 2.67 -4.73
C CYS A 58 -1.89 4.17 -4.59
N LEU A 59 -1.54 4.82 -5.70
CA LEU A 59 -1.24 6.26 -5.71
C LEU A 59 -2.40 7.13 -5.20
N VAL A 60 -3.65 6.71 -5.47
CA VAL A 60 -4.86 7.41 -4.98
C VAL A 60 -4.96 7.41 -3.45
N CYS A 61 -4.77 6.24 -2.83
CA CYS A 61 -4.80 6.12 -1.37
C CYS A 61 -3.62 6.84 -0.73
N HIS A 62 -2.42 6.74 -1.33
CA HIS A 62 -1.25 7.47 -0.86
C HIS A 62 -1.48 8.99 -0.86
N GLU A 63 -2.02 9.55 -1.94
CA GLU A 63 -2.33 10.99 -2.02
C GLU A 63 -3.36 11.41 -0.96
N SER A 64 -4.43 10.61 -0.80
CA SER A 64 -5.48 10.87 0.20
C SER A 64 -4.93 10.84 1.63
N LEU A 65 -4.05 9.88 1.95
CA LEU A 65 -3.43 9.77 3.28
C LEU A 65 -2.46 10.90 3.58
N ARG A 66 -1.76 11.43 2.58
CA ARG A 66 -0.89 12.60 2.74
C ARG A 66 -1.68 13.85 3.13
N GLN A 67 -2.85 14.03 2.54
CA GLN A 67 -3.71 15.20 2.80
C GLN A 67 -4.32 15.19 4.22
N ASN A 68 -4.50 14.01 4.82
CA ASN A 68 -5.07 13.85 6.16
C ASN A 68 -4.05 13.95 7.31
N ARG A 69 -2.76 14.25 7.04
CA ARG A 69 -1.70 14.36 8.06
C ARG A 69 -1.44 15.80 8.56
N HIS A 70 -2.37 16.73 8.32
CA HIS A 70 -2.30 18.11 8.79
C HIS A 70 -3.13 18.36 10.05
#